data_AF-A0A4Z1NQL2-F1
#
_entry.id   AF-A0A4Z1NQL2-F1
#
_cell.length_a   1.000
_cell.length_b   1.000
_cell.length_c   1.000
_cell.angle_alpha   90.00
_cell.angle_beta   90.00
_cell.angle_gamma   90.00
#
_symmetry.space_group_name_H-M   'P 1'
#
loop_
_entity.id
_entity.type
_entity.pdbx_description
1 polymer ?
#
loop_
_entity_poly.entity_id
_entity_poly.type
_entity_poly.pdbx_seq_one_letter_code
_entity_poly.pdbx_strand_id
1 'polypeptide(L)'
;MNARSEGLHLQCTGEKVSNGSSSDEDGRTVHPKGLHPRQIWVPRGRFDVVRITLCEGWGVTPVRFFVVTASMAPGAAYFVRDDFTKVNFLSRPTDLRQDCHFLSSCFFRVAAICTYGRGTIVSTTDSLKLENVDPDSYLVMLKPPQNALENIVDTLVDEVIAALNLNPKRKYKNGRVKGFSAILSSSQLKSLKSNPKVAYIESDATLKIQVIIPPQDTPSPIPKRALLSQSPAPWNLARLSHRSKGQTTYIYDSSATGQGTCNYILDTGLYTQHNDFQTRATLLKNFDLSDNSDKDLSGHGTHVAAILAGTTHGIAKSATIYAIKVCNKSGSCNLSDVIAGIALVISDSKTRLSTTCANGVTMTLSFGAPMSTWRSMQESIQAATQAGIFVVAAAGNDNVDVKGTTPASSPFVCSVGASDINDTKASFSNHGATIAIFAPGVNIKSAWIGNIDASNILSGTSMSAPHIAGLAASIMSSQGPQSPLSLCNRIKTNANINVLSGLPGGTPNRLAYNGAAA
;
A
#
# COMPACT_ATOMS: atom_id res chain seq x y z
N MET A 1 -36.37 -27.91 -34.35
CA MET A 1 -35.90 -29.32 -34.35
C MET A 1 -34.40 -29.31 -34.60
N ASN A 2 -33.65 -30.26 -34.04
CA ASN A 2 -32.25 -30.03 -33.71
C ASN A 2 -31.28 -30.42 -34.83
N ALA A 3 -30.25 -29.59 -35.03
CA ALA A 3 -29.00 -30.02 -35.67
C ALA A 3 -28.15 -30.83 -34.67
N ARG A 4 -27.23 -31.64 -35.19
CA ARG A 4 -26.32 -32.47 -34.39
C ARG A 4 -25.13 -31.65 -33.86
N SER A 5 -24.57 -32.08 -32.74
CA SER A 5 -23.18 -31.82 -32.37
C SER A 5 -22.47 -33.15 -32.11
N GLU A 6 -21.22 -33.26 -32.51
CA GLU A 6 -20.38 -34.45 -32.31
C GLU A 6 -19.52 -34.26 -31.05
N GLY A 7 -19.47 -35.29 -30.20
CA GLY A 7 -18.70 -35.26 -28.95
C GLY A 7 -17.29 -35.78 -29.14
N LEU A 8 -16.28 -34.96 -28.86
CA LEU A 8 -14.88 -35.37 -28.91
C LEU A 8 -14.53 -36.19 -27.66
N HIS A 9 -14.12 -37.45 -27.81
CA HIS A 9 -13.53 -38.22 -26.72
C HIS A 9 -12.07 -37.85 -26.52
N LEU A 10 -11.68 -37.58 -25.26
CA LEU A 10 -10.28 -37.43 -24.85
C LEU A 10 -9.89 -38.58 -23.92
N GLN A 11 -8.79 -39.26 -24.25
CA GLN A 11 -8.14 -40.26 -23.40
C GLN A 11 -6.92 -39.66 -22.70
N CYS A 12 -6.78 -39.94 -21.41
CA CYS A 12 -5.56 -39.66 -20.65
C CYS A 12 -4.72 -40.93 -20.57
N THR A 13 -3.48 -40.88 -21.06
CA THR A 13 -2.48 -41.95 -20.87
C THR A 13 -1.36 -41.46 -19.96
N GLY A 14 -0.82 -42.36 -19.14
CA GLY A 14 0.32 -42.10 -18.26
C GLY A 14 1.39 -43.17 -18.47
N GLU A 15 2.66 -42.76 -18.50
CA GLU A 15 3.79 -43.62 -18.85
C GLU A 15 4.86 -43.57 -17.75
N LYS A 16 5.44 -44.73 -17.41
CA LYS A 16 6.37 -44.87 -16.28
C LYS A 16 7.83 -44.84 -16.74
N VAL A 17 8.55 -43.77 -16.40
CA VAL A 17 9.89 -43.49 -16.96
C VAL A 17 11.01 -43.87 -15.97
N SER A 18 11.43 -45.14 -16.09
CA SER A 18 12.66 -45.77 -15.57
C SER A 18 12.89 -45.85 -14.04
N ASN A 19 13.79 -46.78 -13.67
CA ASN A 19 14.43 -46.93 -12.37
C ASN A 19 15.94 -46.73 -12.55
N GLY A 20 16.65 -46.21 -11.55
CA GLY A 20 18.11 -46.08 -11.60
C GLY A 20 18.79 -46.20 -10.23
N SER A 21 20.03 -46.66 -10.23
CA SER A 21 20.90 -46.80 -9.06
C SER A 21 22.36 -46.70 -9.50
N SER A 22 23.20 -45.99 -8.75
CA SER A 22 24.64 -45.89 -9.03
C SER A 22 25.49 -46.06 -7.76
N SER A 23 26.70 -46.55 -7.98
CA SER A 23 27.76 -46.79 -7.01
C SER A 23 29.08 -46.75 -7.77
N ASP A 24 30.07 -46.05 -7.25
CA ASP A 24 31.45 -46.09 -7.76
C ASP A 24 32.42 -46.08 -6.58
N GLU A 25 33.54 -46.76 -6.78
CA GLU A 25 34.72 -46.73 -5.90
C GLU A 25 35.85 -45.94 -6.58
N ASP A 26 36.93 -45.76 -5.82
CA ASP A 26 38.21 -45.18 -6.21
C ASP A 26 38.24 -43.68 -6.58
N GLY A 27 39.25 -42.98 -6.04
CA GLY A 27 39.31 -41.52 -6.06
C GLY A 27 40.53 -40.97 -6.79
N ARG A 28 40.34 -39.87 -7.54
CA ARG A 28 41.45 -38.98 -7.95
C ARG A 28 40.95 -37.58 -8.31
N THR A 29 41.62 -36.55 -7.79
CA THR A 29 41.25 -35.14 -7.97
C THR A 29 41.91 -34.53 -9.20
N VAL A 30 41.11 -33.94 -10.11
CA VAL A 30 41.63 -33.08 -11.19
C VAL A 30 40.72 -31.85 -11.37
N HIS A 31 41.35 -30.70 -11.57
CA HIS A 31 40.77 -29.41 -11.95
C HIS A 31 41.59 -28.90 -13.17
N PRO A 32 41.09 -28.01 -14.06
CA PRO A 32 40.26 -26.85 -13.70
C PRO A 32 39.22 -26.35 -14.74
N LYS A 33 38.64 -25.17 -14.44
CA LYS A 33 37.89 -24.22 -15.30
C LYS A 33 36.45 -24.58 -15.70
N GLY A 34 35.49 -23.82 -15.14
CA GLY A 34 34.21 -23.52 -15.79
C GLY A 34 32.97 -23.49 -14.88
N LEU A 35 32.34 -22.30 -14.81
CA LEU A 35 30.94 -22.06 -14.37
C LEU A 35 30.56 -22.26 -12.88
N HIS A 36 29.57 -21.46 -12.48
CA HIS A 36 28.76 -21.53 -11.25
C HIS A 36 27.34 -22.00 -11.62
N PRO A 37 26.44 -22.41 -10.69
CA PRO A 37 26.52 -22.29 -9.23
C PRO A 37 26.29 -23.58 -8.41
N ARG A 38 26.44 -23.41 -7.08
CA ARG A 38 26.26 -24.37 -5.97
C ARG A 38 25.23 -25.49 -6.20
N GLN A 39 25.70 -26.74 -6.13
CA GLN A 39 24.86 -27.94 -5.96
C GLN A 39 24.19 -27.96 -4.58
N ILE A 40 23.05 -28.64 -4.46
CA ILE A 40 22.41 -29.01 -3.20
C ILE A 40 22.55 -30.52 -3.00
N TRP A 41 23.03 -30.95 -1.83
CA TRP A 41 23.17 -32.36 -1.47
C TRP A 41 21.84 -32.94 -0.99
N VAL A 42 21.53 -34.18 -1.40
CA VAL A 42 20.36 -34.95 -0.93
C VAL A 42 20.84 -36.33 -0.46
N PRO A 43 20.42 -36.83 0.72
CA PRO A 43 20.81 -38.17 1.19
C PRO A 43 20.32 -39.31 0.28
N ARG A 44 21.02 -40.45 0.33
CA ARG A 44 20.70 -41.64 -0.48
C ARG A 44 19.29 -42.17 -0.17
N GLY A 45 18.47 -42.33 -1.22
CA GLY A 45 17.15 -42.94 -1.18
C GLY A 45 16.65 -43.28 -2.59
N ARG A 46 15.60 -44.10 -2.70
CA ARG A 46 14.85 -44.25 -3.97
C ARG A 46 13.82 -43.14 -4.11
N PHE A 47 13.61 -42.70 -5.34
CA PHE A 47 12.59 -41.73 -5.74
C PHE A 47 11.83 -42.27 -6.95
N ASP A 48 10.50 -42.18 -6.95
CA ASP A 48 9.71 -42.28 -8.18
C ASP A 48 9.51 -40.86 -8.75
N VAL A 49 9.60 -40.72 -10.07
CA VAL A 49 9.37 -39.45 -10.78
C VAL A 49 8.15 -39.59 -11.67
N VAL A 50 7.06 -38.89 -11.33
CA VAL A 50 5.83 -38.87 -12.14
C VAL A 50 5.78 -37.57 -12.94
N ARG A 51 5.66 -37.69 -14.26
CA ARG A 51 5.54 -36.58 -15.20
C ARG A 51 4.08 -36.34 -15.53
N ILE A 52 3.57 -35.15 -15.22
CA ILE A 52 2.19 -34.74 -15.53
C ILE A 52 2.24 -33.63 -16.58
N THR A 53 1.47 -33.79 -17.65
CA THR A 53 1.27 -32.78 -18.69
C THR A 53 -0.18 -32.34 -18.67
N LEU A 54 -0.43 -31.05 -18.43
CA LEU A 54 -1.76 -30.46 -18.55
C LEU A 54 -1.92 -29.86 -19.95
N CYS A 55 -3.00 -30.24 -20.64
CA CYS A 55 -3.34 -29.73 -21.97
C CYS A 55 -4.66 -28.97 -21.89
N GLU A 56 -4.59 -27.64 -21.82
CA GLU A 56 -5.73 -26.78 -22.13
C GLU A 56 -5.62 -26.27 -23.57
N GLY A 57 -6.76 -26.12 -24.25
CA GLY A 57 -6.80 -25.56 -25.60
C GLY A 57 -6.41 -24.08 -25.61
N TRP A 58 -5.98 -23.58 -26.78
CA TRP A 58 -5.60 -22.18 -27.04
C TRP A 58 -4.21 -21.72 -26.52
N GLY A 59 -3.19 -22.51 -26.84
CA GLY A 59 -1.92 -21.93 -27.30
C GLY A 59 -1.03 -21.24 -26.25
N VAL A 60 -0.99 -21.74 -25.01
CA VAL A 60 -0.05 -21.31 -23.97
C VAL A 60 1.04 -22.37 -23.78
N THR A 61 2.27 -21.94 -23.46
CA THR A 61 3.44 -22.81 -23.27
C THR A 61 3.20 -23.82 -22.13
N PRO A 62 3.47 -25.14 -22.30
CA PRO A 62 3.17 -26.13 -21.28
C PRO A 62 4.07 -26.00 -20.05
N VAL A 63 3.46 -25.74 -18.90
CA VAL A 63 4.14 -25.77 -17.59
C VAL A 63 4.44 -27.22 -17.22
N ARG A 64 5.69 -27.50 -16.83
CA ARG A 64 6.13 -28.82 -16.38
C ARG A 64 6.14 -28.89 -14.86
N PHE A 65 5.69 -30.01 -14.33
CA PHE A 65 5.80 -30.34 -12.91
C PHE A 65 6.50 -31.68 -12.74
N PHE A 66 7.38 -31.76 -11.74
CA PHE A 66 7.97 -32.99 -11.26
C PHE A 66 7.45 -33.25 -9.84
N VAL A 67 6.79 -34.39 -9.65
CA VAL A 67 6.51 -34.92 -8.31
C VAL A 67 7.66 -35.83 -7.92
N VAL A 68 8.29 -35.55 -6.78
CA VAL A 68 9.37 -36.36 -6.21
C VAL A 68 8.88 -36.94 -4.89
N THR A 69 8.68 -38.26 -4.85
CA THR A 69 8.37 -39.00 -3.62
C THR A 69 9.67 -39.53 -3.02
N ALA A 70 10.02 -39.07 -1.81
CA ALA A 70 11.13 -39.64 -1.05
C ALA A 70 10.61 -40.78 -0.17
N SER A 71 11.17 -41.99 -0.30
CA SER A 71 10.69 -43.17 0.42
C SER A 71 11.17 -43.23 1.88
N MET A 72 10.76 -42.25 2.71
CA MET A 72 10.84 -42.29 4.17
C MET A 72 9.64 -41.58 4.81
N ALA A 73 8.85 -42.35 5.57
CA ALA A 73 7.53 -42.02 6.16
C ALA A 73 6.39 -41.77 5.14
N PRO A 74 5.15 -42.26 5.41
CA PRO A 74 4.00 -42.02 4.54
C PRO A 74 3.41 -40.62 4.78
N GLY A 75 3.08 -39.91 3.68
CA GLY A 75 2.32 -38.64 3.72
C GLY A 75 3.04 -37.39 3.20
N ALA A 76 4.35 -37.46 2.93
CA ALA A 76 5.09 -36.32 2.37
C ALA A 76 4.99 -36.27 0.83
N ALA A 77 4.45 -35.17 0.29
CA ALA A 77 4.46 -34.86 -1.14
C ALA A 77 5.09 -33.48 -1.37
N TYR A 78 6.07 -33.41 -2.28
CA TYR A 78 6.80 -32.17 -2.59
C TYR A 78 6.51 -31.71 -4.02
N PHE A 79 6.15 -30.44 -4.16
CA PHE A 79 5.95 -29.79 -5.45
C PHE A 79 7.17 -28.91 -5.76
N VAL A 80 7.88 -29.22 -6.85
CA VAL A 80 8.94 -28.38 -7.40
C VAL A 80 8.41 -27.70 -8.66
N ARG A 81 8.61 -26.38 -8.74
CA ARG A 81 8.28 -25.54 -9.88
C ARG A 81 9.59 -25.08 -10.53
N ASP A 82 9.64 -25.07 -11.85
CA ASP A 82 10.89 -24.98 -12.64
C ASP A 82 11.48 -23.55 -12.76
N ASP A 83 11.05 -22.63 -11.91
CA ASP A 83 11.43 -21.21 -11.90
C ASP A 83 11.71 -20.66 -10.46
N PHE A 84 12.94 -20.16 -10.27
CA PHE A 84 13.56 -19.55 -9.08
C PHE A 84 14.21 -20.44 -7.99
N THR A 85 15.44 -20.05 -7.63
CA THR A 85 16.36 -20.79 -6.75
C THR A 85 16.18 -20.47 -5.25
N LYS A 86 15.17 -21.06 -4.59
CA LYS A 86 15.15 -21.21 -3.12
C LYS A 86 14.13 -22.26 -2.65
N VAL A 87 14.59 -23.22 -1.85
CA VAL A 87 13.72 -24.15 -1.09
C VAL A 87 13.64 -23.66 0.36
N ASN A 88 12.42 -23.52 0.88
CA ASN A 88 12.17 -23.23 2.29
C ASN A 88 11.62 -24.49 2.97
N PHE A 89 12.18 -24.86 4.13
CA PHE A 89 11.68 -25.96 4.95
C PHE A 89 10.62 -25.48 5.93
N LEU A 90 9.50 -26.20 6.02
CA LEU A 90 8.50 -26.04 7.08
C LEU A 90 8.65 -27.15 8.14
N SER A 91 8.06 -26.94 9.31
CA SER A 91 8.43 -27.61 10.56
C SER A 91 8.02 -29.09 10.70
N ARG A 92 8.65 -29.77 11.67
CA ARG A 92 8.45 -31.20 11.99
C ARG A 92 7.01 -31.51 12.44
N PRO A 93 6.49 -32.72 12.14
CA PRO A 93 5.22 -33.22 12.68
C PRO A 93 5.37 -33.94 14.03
N THR A 94 4.24 -34.11 14.72
CA THR A 94 3.99 -35.13 15.75
C THR A 94 2.79 -35.97 15.32
N ASP A 95 2.78 -37.25 15.68
CA ASP A 95 1.88 -38.27 15.10
C ASP A 95 0.36 -38.03 15.23
N LEU A 96 -0.38 -38.47 14.21
CA LEU A 96 -1.62 -39.27 14.30
C LEU A 96 -1.96 -39.87 12.91
N ARG A 97 -2.78 -40.92 12.84
CA ARG A 97 -3.00 -41.75 11.64
C ARG A 97 -4.40 -41.57 11.02
N GLN A 98 -4.46 -41.59 9.67
CA GLN A 98 -5.48 -42.19 8.76
C GLN A 98 -7.01 -41.98 9.01
N ASP A 99 -7.93 -41.99 8.03
CA ASP A 99 -7.92 -42.44 6.62
C ASP A 99 -8.67 -41.45 5.69
N CYS A 100 -8.64 -41.67 4.37
CA CYS A 100 -9.51 -40.99 3.39
C CYS A 100 -9.96 -41.94 2.25
N HIS A 101 -11.26 -41.97 1.95
CA HIS A 101 -11.83 -42.72 0.81
C HIS A 101 -12.10 -41.79 -0.39
N PHE A 102 -11.89 -42.31 -1.61
CA PHE A 102 -12.32 -41.66 -2.85
C PHE A 102 -13.72 -42.11 -3.25
N LEU A 103 -14.56 -41.15 -3.67
CA LEU A 103 -15.80 -41.40 -4.43
C LEU A 103 -15.76 -40.58 -5.73
N SER A 104 -16.27 -41.15 -6.81
CA SER A 104 -16.21 -40.57 -8.15
C SER A 104 -17.50 -39.86 -8.53
N SER A 105 -17.46 -38.53 -8.62
CA SER A 105 -18.41 -37.73 -9.39
C SER A 105 -17.80 -36.37 -9.73
N CYS A 106 -18.08 -35.87 -10.94
CA CYS A 106 -17.40 -34.70 -11.50
C CYS A 106 -17.92 -33.37 -10.94
N PHE A 107 -17.12 -32.64 -10.16
CA PHE A 107 -17.14 -31.17 -10.09
C PHE A 107 -15.82 -30.61 -9.51
N PHE A 108 -15.37 -29.46 -10.00
CA PHE A 108 -14.14 -28.80 -9.54
C PHE A 108 -14.27 -28.24 -8.11
N ARG A 109 -13.69 -28.91 -7.11
CA ARG A 109 -13.22 -28.30 -5.85
C ARG A 109 -12.03 -29.08 -5.28
N VAL A 110 -10.94 -28.36 -4.95
CA VAL A 110 -9.91 -28.86 -4.03
C VAL A 110 -10.08 -28.12 -2.72
N ALA A 111 -10.71 -28.77 -1.75
CA ALA A 111 -10.84 -28.29 -0.38
C ALA A 111 -10.57 -29.47 0.56
N ALA A 112 -9.45 -29.41 1.30
CA ALA A 112 -9.13 -30.42 2.31
C ALA A 112 -9.97 -30.14 3.56
N ILE A 113 -10.92 -31.02 3.87
CA ILE A 113 -11.75 -30.94 5.07
C ILE A 113 -11.20 -31.92 6.09
N CYS A 114 -10.66 -31.40 7.19
CA CYS A 114 -10.35 -32.18 8.40
C CYS A 114 -11.35 -31.80 9.49
N THR A 115 -12.12 -32.76 9.99
CA THR A 115 -13.10 -32.56 11.06
C THR A 115 -12.49 -32.92 12.43
N TYR A 116 -12.61 -32.01 13.40
CA TYR A 116 -12.37 -32.30 14.81
C TYR A 116 -13.55 -31.79 15.66
N GLY A 117 -13.78 -32.43 16.81
CA GLY A 117 -15.04 -32.30 17.55
C GLY A 117 -15.21 -31.00 18.36
N ARG A 118 -16.45 -30.50 18.38
CA ARG A 118 -16.98 -29.48 19.33
C ARG A 118 -16.18 -28.18 19.45
N GLY A 119 -16.20 -27.38 18.37
CA GLY A 119 -15.85 -25.96 18.40
C GLY A 119 -16.13 -25.28 17.07
N THR A 120 -17.35 -24.77 16.87
CA THR A 120 -17.80 -24.26 15.57
C THR A 120 -17.23 -22.87 15.24
N ILE A 121 -15.94 -22.82 14.89
CA ILE A 121 -15.35 -21.65 14.22
C ILE A 121 -15.61 -21.81 12.72
N VAL A 122 -16.59 -21.08 12.20
CA VAL A 122 -16.80 -20.97 10.76
C VAL A 122 -15.72 -20.06 10.19
N SER A 123 -14.58 -20.65 9.82
CA SER A 123 -13.62 -19.96 8.96
C SER A 123 -14.21 -19.88 7.56
N THR A 124 -14.91 -18.77 7.27
CA THR A 124 -15.09 -18.34 5.88
C THR A 124 -13.71 -18.06 5.32
N THR A 125 -13.27 -18.90 4.39
CA THR A 125 -12.25 -18.46 3.43
C THR A 125 -12.93 -17.43 2.54
N ASP A 126 -12.95 -16.17 2.98
CA ASP A 126 -13.32 -15.04 2.14
C ASP A 126 -12.27 -14.92 1.04
N SER A 127 -12.57 -15.59 -0.08
CA SER A 127 -11.90 -15.36 -1.35
C SER A 127 -12.03 -13.87 -1.66
N LEU A 128 -10.88 -13.19 -1.67
CA LEU A 128 -10.78 -11.74 -1.82
C LEU A 128 -11.64 -11.24 -2.98
N LYS A 129 -12.82 -10.69 -2.65
CA LYS A 129 -13.69 -10.07 -3.64
C LYS A 129 -13.07 -8.74 -4.05
N LEU A 130 -12.52 -8.73 -5.26
CA LEU A 130 -12.41 -7.53 -6.07
C LEU A 130 -13.83 -7.01 -6.33
N GLU A 131 -14.34 -6.16 -5.43
CA GLU A 131 -15.67 -5.57 -5.56
C GLU A 131 -15.69 -4.57 -6.71
N ASN A 132 -16.42 -4.93 -7.78
CA ASN A 132 -16.69 -4.14 -8.96
C ASN A 132 -15.47 -3.40 -9.54
N VAL A 133 -14.46 -4.17 -9.95
CA VAL A 133 -13.63 -3.76 -11.09
C VAL A 133 -14.50 -3.87 -12.35
N ASP A 134 -14.64 -2.76 -13.08
CA ASP A 134 -15.03 -2.75 -14.49
C ASP A 134 -13.91 -3.47 -15.27
N PRO A 135 -14.12 -4.73 -15.73
CA PRO A 135 -13.03 -5.63 -16.12
C PRO A 135 -12.28 -5.17 -17.38
N ASP A 136 -12.92 -4.30 -18.17
CA ASP A 136 -12.33 -3.70 -19.36
C ASP A 136 -11.75 -2.30 -19.09
N SER A 137 -11.66 -1.86 -17.82
CA SER A 137 -11.07 -0.58 -17.43
C SER A 137 -9.57 -0.70 -17.18
N TYR A 138 -8.77 0.10 -17.90
CA TYR A 138 -7.30 0.06 -17.82
C TYR A 138 -6.68 1.46 -17.71
N LEU A 139 -5.52 1.54 -17.06
CA LEU A 139 -4.54 2.61 -17.23
C LEU A 139 -3.54 2.22 -18.32
N VAL A 140 -3.30 3.13 -19.26
CA VAL A 140 -2.35 2.99 -20.36
C VAL A 140 -1.28 4.07 -20.20
N MET A 141 -0.06 3.65 -19.88
CA MET A 141 1.07 4.55 -19.65
C MET A 141 1.97 4.58 -20.88
N LEU A 142 2.38 5.77 -21.31
CA LEU A 142 3.22 5.97 -22.49
C LEU A 142 4.70 6.11 -22.11
N LYS A 143 5.59 5.76 -23.04
CA LYS A 143 7.03 5.94 -22.85
C LYS A 143 7.37 7.43 -22.83
N PRO A 144 8.15 7.94 -21.87
CA PRO A 144 8.68 9.29 -21.96
C PRO A 144 9.58 9.38 -23.20
N PRO A 145 9.39 10.38 -24.09
CA PRO A 145 10.22 10.53 -25.27
C PRO A 145 11.66 10.85 -24.88
N GLN A 146 12.61 10.17 -25.52
CA GLN A 146 14.02 10.51 -25.38
C GLN A 146 14.25 11.90 -25.99
N ASN A 147 14.74 12.83 -25.16
CA ASN A 147 15.24 14.16 -25.52
C ASN A 147 14.20 15.21 -26.01
N ALA A 148 12.91 15.07 -25.71
CA ALA A 148 11.89 16.09 -26.04
C ALA A 148 11.57 17.06 -24.88
N LEU A 149 11.31 18.33 -25.22
CA LEU A 149 10.79 19.35 -24.29
C LEU A 149 9.35 19.03 -23.84
N GLU A 150 8.96 19.39 -22.61
CA GLU A 150 7.68 18.97 -22.00
C GLU A 150 6.44 19.25 -22.88
N ASN A 151 6.44 20.37 -23.62
CA ASN A 151 5.33 20.79 -24.49
C ASN A 151 5.10 19.89 -25.72
N ILE A 152 6.10 19.14 -26.17
CA ILE A 152 5.99 18.22 -27.32
C ILE A 152 5.33 16.88 -26.91
N VAL A 153 5.22 16.62 -25.60
CA VAL A 153 4.78 15.31 -25.08
C VAL A 153 3.26 15.22 -24.89
N ASP A 154 2.54 16.33 -25.00
CA ASP A 154 1.08 16.39 -24.78
C ASP A 154 0.26 15.98 -25.99
N THR A 155 0.80 16.16 -27.20
CA THR A 155 0.21 15.64 -28.44
C THR A 155 0.29 14.12 -28.50
N LEU A 156 1.37 13.51 -27.97
CA LEU A 156 1.58 12.05 -27.97
C LEU A 156 0.42 11.27 -27.32
N VAL A 157 -0.18 11.84 -26.27
CA VAL A 157 -1.35 11.27 -25.59
C VAL A 157 -2.58 11.34 -26.50
N ASP A 158 -2.81 12.47 -27.17
CA ASP A 158 -3.96 12.66 -28.06
C ASP A 158 -3.82 11.87 -29.37
N GLU A 159 -2.60 11.73 -29.91
CA GLU A 159 -2.28 10.89 -31.07
C GLU A 159 -2.70 9.43 -30.86
N VAL A 160 -2.31 8.83 -29.72
CA VAL A 160 -2.62 7.42 -29.42
C VAL A 160 -4.12 7.22 -29.18
N ILE A 161 -4.79 8.22 -28.60
CA ILE A 161 -6.24 8.21 -28.35
C ILE A 161 -7.02 8.34 -29.66
N ALA A 162 -6.63 9.26 -30.54
CA ALA A 162 -7.26 9.46 -31.85
C ALA A 162 -7.04 8.27 -32.80
N ALA A 163 -5.80 7.75 -32.88
CA ALA A 163 -5.43 6.65 -33.78
C ALA A 163 -6.14 5.31 -33.48
N LEU A 164 -6.76 5.18 -32.30
CA LEU A 164 -7.50 3.98 -31.88
C LEU A 164 -8.96 4.28 -31.49
N ASN A 165 -9.44 5.50 -31.80
CA ASN A 165 -10.78 6.01 -31.48
C ASN A 165 -11.20 5.72 -30.03
N LEU A 166 -10.33 6.04 -29.07
CA LEU A 166 -10.53 5.74 -27.66
C LEU A 166 -11.34 6.86 -26.99
N ASN A 167 -12.27 6.51 -26.11
CA ASN A 167 -12.91 7.46 -25.21
C ASN A 167 -12.28 7.36 -23.80
N PRO A 168 -11.33 8.23 -23.44
CA PRO A 168 -10.60 8.12 -22.17
C PRO A 168 -11.46 8.59 -20.98
N LYS A 169 -11.50 7.78 -19.92
CA LYS A 169 -11.96 8.19 -18.59
C LYS A 169 -11.10 9.34 -18.04
N ARG A 170 -9.78 9.31 -18.26
CA ARG A 170 -8.81 10.36 -17.86
C ARG A 170 -7.66 10.49 -18.87
N LYS A 171 -7.05 11.66 -18.99
CA LYS A 171 -5.75 11.87 -19.67
C LYS A 171 -4.71 12.36 -18.67
N TYR A 172 -3.52 11.77 -18.65
CA TYR A 172 -2.38 12.21 -17.85
C TYR A 172 -1.37 12.91 -18.74
N LYS A 173 -1.15 14.21 -18.48
CA LYS A 173 -0.28 15.07 -19.30
C LYS A 173 0.80 15.82 -18.49
N ASN A 174 0.91 15.62 -17.18
CA ASN A 174 1.78 16.46 -16.34
C ASN A 174 3.12 15.77 -16.01
N GLY A 175 4.24 16.42 -16.32
CA GLY A 175 5.59 15.95 -16.00
C GLY A 175 5.96 14.62 -16.66
N ARG A 176 6.53 13.69 -15.89
CA ARG A 176 6.92 12.35 -16.38
C ARG A 176 5.76 11.33 -16.48
N VAL A 177 4.58 11.66 -15.94
CA VAL A 177 3.42 10.76 -15.90
C VAL A 177 2.53 11.07 -17.11
N LYS A 178 2.76 10.35 -18.22
CA LYS A 178 2.05 10.55 -19.50
C LYS A 178 1.24 9.29 -19.86
N GLY A 179 -0.03 9.45 -20.19
CA GLY A 179 -0.92 8.31 -20.45
C GLY A 179 -2.41 8.67 -20.43
N PHE A 180 -3.26 7.66 -20.25
CA PHE A 180 -4.69 7.83 -20.06
C PHE A 180 -5.29 6.64 -19.31
N SER A 181 -6.50 6.76 -18.76
CA SER A 181 -7.35 5.61 -18.42
C SER A 181 -8.54 5.54 -19.36
N ALA A 182 -9.00 4.33 -19.69
CA ALA A 182 -10.11 4.10 -20.62
C ALA A 182 -10.76 2.74 -20.37
N ILE A 183 -11.99 2.56 -20.86
CA ILE A 183 -12.53 1.22 -21.13
C ILE A 183 -11.97 0.79 -22.50
N LEU A 184 -11.39 -0.40 -22.56
CA LEU A 184 -10.74 -0.94 -23.77
C LEU A 184 -11.36 -2.27 -24.15
N SER A 185 -11.93 -2.36 -25.35
CA SER A 185 -12.26 -3.66 -25.94
C SER A 185 -11.00 -4.51 -26.17
N SER A 186 -11.15 -5.83 -26.21
CA SER A 186 -10.04 -6.77 -26.44
C SER A 186 -9.17 -6.46 -27.66
N SER A 187 -9.74 -5.87 -28.72
CA SER A 187 -9.00 -5.43 -29.90
C SER A 187 -8.18 -4.16 -29.63
N GLN A 188 -8.76 -3.14 -29.00
CA GLN A 188 -8.05 -1.92 -28.59
C GLN A 188 -6.92 -2.24 -27.60
N LEU A 189 -7.16 -3.12 -26.63
CA LEU A 189 -6.16 -3.61 -25.68
C LEU A 189 -5.01 -4.34 -26.40
N LYS A 190 -5.31 -5.18 -27.41
CA LYS A 190 -4.28 -5.86 -28.22
C LYS A 190 -3.46 -4.87 -29.05
N SER A 191 -4.10 -3.88 -29.67
CA SER A 191 -3.42 -2.82 -30.42
C SER A 191 -2.51 -1.96 -29.53
N LEU A 192 -2.95 -1.64 -28.31
CA LEU A 192 -2.14 -0.89 -27.34
C LEU A 192 -0.96 -1.70 -26.78
N LYS A 193 -1.15 -2.99 -26.50
CA LYS A 193 -0.05 -3.90 -26.11
C LYS A 193 1.04 -4.02 -27.19
N SER A 194 0.66 -3.83 -28.46
CA SER A 194 1.58 -3.82 -29.61
C SER A 194 2.15 -2.45 -29.98
N ASN A 195 1.69 -1.36 -29.34
CA ASN A 195 2.03 0.00 -29.75
C ASN A 195 3.42 0.42 -29.19
N PRO A 196 4.41 0.78 -30.03
CA PRO A 196 5.75 1.11 -29.56
C PRO A 196 5.81 2.38 -28.67
N LYS A 197 4.78 3.25 -28.70
CA LYS A 197 4.66 4.42 -27.81
C LYS A 197 4.18 4.06 -26.40
N VAL A 198 3.54 2.89 -26.21
CA VAL A 198 3.08 2.41 -24.89
C VAL A 198 4.26 1.86 -24.08
N ALA A 199 4.32 2.20 -22.80
CA ALA A 199 5.30 1.68 -21.84
C ALA A 199 4.77 0.44 -21.13
N TYR A 200 3.54 0.50 -20.62
CA TYR A 200 2.83 -0.61 -19.99
C TYR A 200 1.32 -0.32 -19.89
N ILE A 201 0.54 -1.34 -19.54
CA ILE A 201 -0.91 -1.26 -19.30
C ILE A 201 -1.21 -2.02 -18.01
N GLU A 202 -1.99 -1.42 -17.11
CA GLU A 202 -2.47 -2.00 -15.85
C GLU A 202 -4.00 -1.92 -15.81
N SER A 203 -4.68 -2.85 -15.15
CA SER A 203 -6.13 -2.73 -14.88
C SER A 203 -6.39 -1.66 -13.81
N ASP A 204 -7.51 -0.94 -13.92
CA ASP A 204 -7.94 0.04 -12.90
C ASP A 204 -8.52 -0.68 -11.67
N ALA A 205 -8.42 -0.07 -10.49
CA ALA A 205 -8.71 -0.76 -9.21
C ALA A 205 -9.07 0.20 -8.06
N THR A 206 -9.62 -0.35 -6.97
CA THR A 206 -10.29 0.40 -5.88
C THR A 206 -9.62 0.22 -4.51
N LEU A 207 -9.57 1.29 -3.70
CA LEU A 207 -8.97 1.40 -2.34
C LEU A 207 -10.06 1.55 -1.23
N LYS A 208 -9.78 1.32 0.08
CA LYS A 208 -10.76 1.39 1.21
C LYS A 208 -10.19 1.87 2.60
N ILE A 209 -11.07 2.04 3.63
CA ILE A 209 -10.84 2.64 5.00
C ILE A 209 -11.56 1.82 6.15
N GLN A 210 -11.04 1.72 7.40
CA GLN A 210 -11.61 0.95 8.58
C GLN A 210 -11.15 1.41 10.02
N VAL A 211 -11.86 1.10 11.15
CA VAL A 211 -11.78 1.77 12.53
C VAL A 211 -12.15 0.90 13.82
N ILE A 212 -11.29 0.66 14.89
CA ILE A 212 -11.60 0.11 16.31
C ILE A 212 -10.59 0.62 17.47
N ILE A 213 -10.34 -0.01 18.68
CA ILE A 213 -10.05 0.64 20.06
C ILE A 213 -8.71 0.18 20.90
N PRO A 214 -8.43 0.29 22.28
CA PRO A 214 -7.19 0.87 22.99
C PRO A 214 -6.51 0.05 24.22
N PRO A 215 -5.93 0.51 25.43
CA PRO A 215 -5.23 1.75 26.00
C PRO A 215 -4.02 1.72 27.09
N GLN A 216 -2.99 2.65 27.05
CA GLN A 216 -2.04 3.29 28.08
C GLN A 216 -0.57 2.82 28.64
N ASP A 217 0.68 3.27 28.18
CA ASP A 217 2.00 3.54 29.00
C ASP A 217 3.27 4.40 28.45
N THR A 218 4.46 4.50 29.14
CA THR A 218 5.39 5.72 29.33
C THR A 218 6.99 5.65 29.27
N PRO A 219 7.72 6.79 28.96
CA PRO A 219 9.19 7.11 29.22
C PRO A 219 9.61 8.66 29.32
N SER A 220 10.90 9.09 29.16
CA SER A 220 11.41 10.51 29.31
C SER A 220 12.65 10.93 28.41
N PRO A 221 13.62 11.88 28.71
CA PRO A 221 13.64 13.36 28.42
C PRO A 221 14.75 14.00 27.52
N ILE A 222 14.59 15.29 27.08
CA ILE A 222 15.65 16.22 26.52
C ILE A 222 15.50 17.77 26.92
N PRO A 223 15.69 18.91 26.14
CA PRO A 223 15.94 20.27 26.74
C PRO A 223 15.05 21.48 26.26
N LYS A 224 15.46 22.76 26.55
CA LYS A 224 14.68 24.02 26.47
C LYS A 224 14.39 24.61 25.06
N ARG A 225 13.14 25.08 24.87
CA ARG A 225 12.57 25.77 23.68
C ARG A 225 11.60 26.89 24.10
N ALA A 226 11.13 27.72 23.17
CA ALA A 226 10.01 28.64 23.38
C ALA A 226 8.68 27.88 23.22
N LEU A 227 8.18 27.29 24.31
CA LEU A 227 7.08 26.33 24.29
C LEU A 227 5.71 26.98 24.56
N LEU A 228 4.74 26.61 23.72
CA LEU A 228 3.31 26.82 23.93
C LEU A 228 2.68 25.52 24.46
N SER A 229 1.54 25.67 25.14
CA SER A 229 0.76 24.54 25.68
C SER A 229 -0.72 24.71 25.34
N GLN A 230 -1.35 23.62 24.88
CA GLN A 230 -2.79 23.49 24.77
C GLN A 230 -3.29 22.56 25.89
N SER A 231 -4.27 23.02 26.67
CA SER A 231 -4.88 22.25 27.76
C SER A 231 -6.39 22.52 27.84
N PRO A 232 -7.26 21.49 27.90
CA PRO A 232 -6.94 20.08 27.65
C PRO A 232 -6.57 19.85 26.17
N ALA A 233 -5.74 18.84 25.91
CA ALA A 233 -5.43 18.37 24.56
C ALA A 233 -5.98 16.96 24.30
N PRO A 234 -6.38 16.65 23.05
CA PRO A 234 -6.58 15.26 22.61
C PRO A 234 -5.35 14.39 22.93
N TRP A 235 -5.58 13.15 23.38
CA TRP A 235 -4.52 12.26 23.87
C TRP A 235 -3.38 12.09 22.86
N ASN A 236 -3.72 12.07 21.57
CA ASN A 236 -2.81 11.86 20.47
C ASN A 236 -1.83 13.02 20.29
N LEU A 237 -2.29 14.26 20.49
CA LEU A 237 -1.41 15.42 20.54
C LEU A 237 -0.52 15.36 21.79
N ALA A 238 -1.12 15.10 22.96
CA ALA A 238 -0.37 15.05 24.22
C ALA A 238 0.72 13.95 24.23
N ARG A 239 0.42 12.77 23.67
CA ARG A 239 1.37 11.67 23.48
C ARG A 239 2.47 12.04 22.48
N LEU A 240 2.13 12.76 21.41
CA LEU A 240 3.10 13.19 20.38
C LEU A 240 3.97 14.36 20.84
N SER A 241 3.54 15.18 21.80
CA SER A 241 4.38 16.25 22.36
C SER A 241 5.37 15.80 23.42
N HIS A 242 5.09 14.68 24.10
CA HIS A 242 5.85 14.21 25.25
C HIS A 242 6.64 12.95 24.92
N ARG A 243 7.70 12.72 25.68
CA ARG A 243 8.26 11.38 25.77
C ARG A 243 7.25 10.41 26.37
N SER A 244 6.55 10.75 27.46
CA SER A 244 5.52 9.93 28.16
C SER A 244 4.09 10.03 27.63
N LYS A 245 3.26 8.98 27.84
CA LYS A 245 1.79 9.07 27.79
C LYS A 245 1.22 9.87 28.97
N GLY A 246 -0.11 9.85 29.09
CA GLY A 246 -0.82 10.14 30.35
C GLY A 246 -0.94 11.62 30.65
N GLN A 247 0.00 12.41 30.10
CA GLN A 247 -0.11 13.86 29.97
C GLN A 247 -1.40 14.22 29.21
N THR A 248 -2.02 15.31 29.66
CA THR A 248 -3.29 15.84 29.12
C THR A 248 -3.10 17.16 28.38
N THR A 249 -1.84 17.60 28.22
CA THR A 249 -1.43 18.84 27.56
C THR A 249 -0.70 18.54 26.25
N TYR A 250 -0.89 19.37 25.23
CA TYR A 250 -0.10 19.35 24.00
C TYR A 250 0.93 20.47 24.04
N ILE A 251 2.21 20.10 24.14
CA ILE A 251 3.33 21.04 24.21
C ILE A 251 4.02 21.13 22.85
N TYR A 252 4.21 22.34 22.33
CA TYR A 252 4.78 22.56 21.00
C TYR A 252 5.60 23.84 20.94
N ASP A 253 6.53 23.90 19.99
CA ASP A 253 7.40 25.07 19.79
C ASP A 253 6.63 26.17 19.05
N SER A 254 6.72 27.42 19.50
CA SER A 254 6.01 28.56 18.90
C SER A 254 6.46 28.87 17.46
N SER A 255 7.64 28.41 17.04
CA SER A 255 8.12 28.49 15.65
C SER A 255 7.62 27.34 14.76
N ALA A 256 7.14 26.25 15.35
CA ALA A 256 6.83 25.00 14.65
C ALA A 256 5.34 24.85 14.32
N THR A 257 4.65 25.95 14.00
CA THR A 257 3.20 25.98 13.75
C THR A 257 2.77 25.48 12.38
N GLY A 258 3.71 25.21 11.47
CA GLY A 258 3.43 24.89 10.06
C GLY A 258 3.20 26.11 9.17
N GLN A 259 3.41 27.32 9.68
CA GLN A 259 3.31 28.57 8.91
C GLN A 259 4.13 28.50 7.60
N GLY A 260 3.54 28.94 6.50
CA GLY A 260 4.18 28.94 5.17
C GLY A 260 4.38 27.55 4.55
N THR A 261 3.76 26.50 5.10
CA THR A 261 3.73 25.16 4.49
C THR A 261 2.32 24.81 3.99
N CYS A 262 2.26 23.94 2.98
CA CYS A 262 1.00 23.47 2.40
C CYS A 262 0.89 21.96 2.44
N ASN A 263 -0.31 21.45 2.68
CA ASN A 263 -0.57 20.04 2.89
C ASN A 263 -1.68 19.58 1.95
N TYR A 264 -1.33 18.71 1.01
CA TYR A 264 -2.26 18.15 0.06
C TYR A 264 -2.91 16.88 0.63
N ILE A 265 -4.24 16.88 0.68
CA ILE A 265 -5.05 15.80 1.23
C ILE A 265 -5.79 15.15 0.06
N LEU A 266 -5.34 13.95 -0.36
CA LEU A 266 -6.00 13.15 -1.37
C LEU A 266 -6.93 12.17 -0.64
N ASP A 267 -8.24 12.40 -0.68
CA ASP A 267 -9.20 11.71 0.19
C ASP A 267 -10.65 11.80 -0.33
N THR A 268 -11.65 11.62 0.56
CA THR A 268 -13.10 11.69 0.26
C THR A 268 -13.64 13.08 -0.06
N GLY A 269 -12.85 14.13 0.18
CA GLY A 269 -13.20 15.54 0.05
C GLY A 269 -12.68 16.35 1.24
N LEU A 270 -13.21 17.56 1.42
CA LEU A 270 -13.03 18.32 2.67
C LEU A 270 -14.21 19.27 2.92
N TYR A 271 -14.72 19.31 4.14
CA TYR A 271 -15.67 20.34 4.59
C TYR A 271 -14.92 21.62 4.99
N THR A 272 -14.59 22.45 3.99
CA THR A 272 -13.80 23.69 4.14
C THR A 272 -14.37 24.72 5.12
N GLN A 273 -15.67 24.67 5.42
CA GLN A 273 -16.36 25.62 6.31
C GLN A 273 -16.20 25.30 7.81
N HIS A 274 -15.52 24.21 8.17
CA HIS A 274 -15.34 23.82 9.56
C HIS A 274 -14.38 24.80 10.29
N ASN A 275 -14.79 25.29 11.47
CA ASN A 275 -14.09 26.35 12.22
C ASN A 275 -12.63 26.01 12.56
N ASP A 276 -12.34 24.72 12.75
CA ASP A 276 -10.98 24.18 12.97
C ASP A 276 -9.99 24.49 11.81
N PHE A 277 -10.48 24.77 10.60
CA PHE A 277 -9.67 25.19 9.45
C PHE A 277 -9.58 26.70 9.25
N GLN A 278 -10.56 27.47 9.76
CA GLN A 278 -10.72 28.90 9.47
C GLN A 278 -10.69 29.14 7.93
N THR A 279 -9.87 30.08 7.45
CA THR A 279 -9.67 30.36 6.02
C THR A 279 -8.56 29.53 5.36
N ARG A 280 -7.92 28.60 6.09
CA ARG A 280 -6.71 27.90 5.63
C ARG A 280 -6.98 26.67 4.74
N ALA A 281 -8.25 26.33 4.51
CA ALA A 281 -8.68 25.16 3.76
C ALA A 281 -9.27 25.53 2.39
N THR A 282 -8.91 24.77 1.35
CA THR A 282 -9.49 24.92 0.01
C THR A 282 -9.56 23.56 -0.70
N LEU A 283 -10.72 23.23 -1.28
CA LEU A 283 -10.83 22.15 -2.25
C LEU A 283 -10.30 22.66 -3.60
N LEU A 284 -9.22 22.06 -4.11
CA LEU A 284 -8.64 22.45 -5.39
C LEU A 284 -9.32 21.75 -6.57
N LYS A 285 -9.63 20.46 -6.40
CA LYS A 285 -10.21 19.65 -7.47
C LYS A 285 -10.97 18.46 -6.91
N ASN A 286 -12.16 18.24 -7.46
CA ASN A 286 -12.77 16.92 -7.45
C ASN A 286 -12.36 16.13 -8.70
N PHE A 287 -11.90 14.90 -8.48
CA PHE A 287 -11.66 13.90 -9.50
C PHE A 287 -12.65 12.73 -9.44
N ASP A 288 -13.14 12.35 -8.25
CA ASP A 288 -14.21 11.35 -8.13
C ASP A 288 -15.57 11.95 -8.53
N LEU A 289 -16.06 11.51 -9.69
CA LEU A 289 -17.36 11.93 -10.21
C LEU A 289 -18.50 10.97 -9.82
N SER A 290 -18.23 9.85 -9.12
CA SER A 290 -19.25 8.84 -8.81
C SER A 290 -20.28 9.31 -7.78
N ASP A 291 -19.90 10.23 -6.89
CA ASP A 291 -20.82 10.90 -5.96
C ASP A 291 -21.66 12.03 -6.60
N ASN A 292 -21.31 12.50 -7.81
CA ASN A 292 -21.82 13.73 -8.41
C ASN A 292 -21.81 14.94 -7.45
N SER A 293 -20.78 15.06 -6.61
CA SER A 293 -20.66 16.14 -5.63
C SER A 293 -19.21 16.42 -5.25
N ASP A 294 -18.86 17.70 -5.13
CA ASP A 294 -17.56 18.17 -4.68
C ASP A 294 -17.42 18.19 -3.14
N LYS A 295 -18.50 17.88 -2.40
CA LYS A 295 -18.52 17.84 -0.94
C LYS A 295 -17.82 16.61 -0.39
N ASP A 296 -17.25 16.72 0.82
CA ASP A 296 -16.95 15.53 1.62
C ASP A 296 -18.26 14.89 2.09
N LEU A 297 -18.60 13.75 1.50
CA LEU A 297 -19.78 12.96 1.84
C LEU A 297 -19.47 11.79 2.79
N SER A 298 -18.20 11.63 3.19
CA SER A 298 -17.75 10.57 4.10
C SER A 298 -17.32 11.12 5.46
N GLY A 299 -16.69 12.30 5.48
CA GLY A 299 -16.08 12.93 6.65
C GLY A 299 -14.62 12.56 6.89
N HIS A 300 -14.12 11.55 6.19
CA HIS A 300 -12.78 11.03 6.38
C HIS A 300 -11.69 12.05 6.03
N GLY A 301 -11.75 12.66 4.83
CA GLY A 301 -10.80 13.70 4.43
C GLY A 301 -10.82 14.92 5.34
N THR A 302 -12.01 15.31 5.82
CA THR A 302 -12.18 16.34 6.86
C THR A 302 -11.46 15.96 8.18
N HIS A 303 -11.64 14.73 8.65
CA HIS A 303 -11.02 14.22 9.89
C HIS A 303 -9.48 14.17 9.79
N VAL A 304 -8.97 13.62 8.68
CA VAL A 304 -7.55 13.49 8.35
C VAL A 304 -6.86 14.85 8.26
N ALA A 305 -7.46 15.82 7.56
CA ALA A 305 -6.91 17.16 7.42
C ALA A 305 -6.83 17.92 8.75
N ALA A 306 -7.81 17.73 9.64
CA ALA A 306 -7.84 18.38 10.94
C ALA A 306 -6.83 17.79 11.93
N ILE A 307 -6.50 16.49 11.85
CA ILE A 307 -5.36 15.90 12.60
C ILE A 307 -4.04 16.55 12.19
N LEU A 308 -3.89 16.90 10.90
CA LEU A 308 -2.70 17.54 10.38
C LEU A 308 -2.62 19.00 10.87
N ALA A 309 -3.63 19.80 10.54
CA ALA A 309 -3.56 21.27 10.60
C ALA A 309 -4.84 21.97 11.11
N GLY A 310 -5.71 21.27 11.86
CA GLY A 310 -6.76 21.95 12.64
C GLY A 310 -6.18 22.88 13.71
N THR A 311 -6.82 24.01 14.01
CA THR A 311 -6.41 24.89 15.11
C THR A 311 -6.51 24.20 16.48
N THR A 312 -7.52 23.36 16.65
CA THR A 312 -7.84 22.60 17.87
C THR A 312 -7.23 21.20 17.82
N HIS A 313 -7.47 20.44 16.75
CA HIS A 313 -7.07 19.02 16.65
C HIS A 313 -5.70 18.81 16.00
N GLY A 314 -5.14 19.82 15.34
CA GLY A 314 -3.94 19.70 14.53
C GLY A 314 -2.63 20.00 15.23
N ILE A 315 -1.55 19.52 14.60
CA ILE A 315 -0.15 19.73 14.98
C ILE A 315 0.36 21.02 14.34
N ALA A 316 0.16 21.13 13.02
CA ALA A 316 0.59 22.24 12.17
C ALA A 316 -0.52 23.30 12.07
N LYS A 317 -0.88 23.89 13.22
CA LYS A 317 -2.06 24.76 13.43
C LYS A 317 -2.15 26.00 12.52
N SER A 318 -1.07 26.40 11.85
CA SER A 318 -0.99 27.55 10.94
C SER A 318 -0.75 27.18 9.48
N ALA A 319 -0.67 25.89 9.14
CA ALA A 319 -0.39 25.46 7.76
C ALA A 319 -1.63 25.57 6.85
N THR A 320 -1.39 25.65 5.54
CA THR A 320 -2.45 25.64 4.51
C THR A 320 -2.84 24.20 4.14
N ILE A 321 -4.12 23.98 3.85
CA ILE A 321 -4.71 22.68 3.49
C ILE A 321 -5.31 22.77 2.09
N TYR A 322 -4.86 21.89 1.19
CA TYR A 322 -5.38 21.74 -0.17
C TYR A 322 -5.98 20.36 -0.36
N ALA A 323 -7.31 20.28 -0.40
CA ALA A 323 -8.01 19.02 -0.59
C ALA A 323 -8.16 18.68 -2.08
N ILE A 324 -8.02 17.40 -2.40
CA ILE A 324 -8.28 16.83 -3.71
C ILE A 324 -9.15 15.58 -3.49
N LYS A 325 -10.40 15.62 -3.95
CA LYS A 325 -11.34 14.49 -3.80
C LYS A 325 -11.01 13.42 -4.85
N VAL A 326 -10.51 12.27 -4.39
CA VAL A 326 -10.16 11.09 -5.21
C VAL A 326 -10.86 9.81 -4.73
N CYS A 327 -11.63 9.90 -3.64
CA CYS A 327 -12.44 8.83 -3.07
C CYS A 327 -13.91 9.26 -2.98
N ASN A 328 -14.84 8.31 -3.10
CA ASN A 328 -16.27 8.55 -2.92
C ASN A 328 -16.72 8.49 -1.44
N LYS A 329 -17.99 8.76 -1.18
CA LYS A 329 -18.64 8.75 0.15
C LYS A 329 -18.41 7.47 0.94
N SER A 330 -18.26 6.33 0.25
CA SER A 330 -18.00 5.01 0.84
C SER A 330 -16.51 4.76 1.13
N GLY A 331 -15.65 5.77 0.96
CA GLY A 331 -14.21 5.65 1.12
C GLY A 331 -13.52 4.90 -0.02
N SER A 332 -14.20 4.72 -1.16
CA SER A 332 -13.67 3.98 -2.31
C SER A 332 -12.97 4.93 -3.30
N CYS A 333 -11.67 4.72 -3.52
CA CYS A 333 -10.84 5.56 -4.39
C CYS A 333 -10.35 4.75 -5.59
N ASN A 334 -10.50 5.27 -6.81
CA ASN A 334 -9.99 4.62 -8.02
C ASN A 334 -8.49 4.93 -8.20
N LEU A 335 -7.70 3.96 -8.66
CA LEU A 335 -6.28 4.13 -8.95
C LEU A 335 -6.03 5.26 -9.97
N SER A 336 -6.84 5.33 -11.03
CA SER A 336 -6.79 6.41 -12.02
C SER A 336 -7.10 7.80 -11.47
N ASP A 337 -7.96 7.90 -10.46
CA ASP A 337 -8.33 9.15 -9.77
C ASP A 337 -7.19 9.64 -8.87
N VAL A 338 -6.58 8.72 -8.11
CA VAL A 338 -5.44 9.02 -7.24
C VAL A 338 -4.23 9.49 -8.05
N ILE A 339 -3.93 8.86 -9.19
CA ILE A 339 -2.81 9.26 -10.05
C ILE A 339 -3.04 10.66 -10.66
N ALA A 340 -4.28 10.98 -11.07
CA ALA A 340 -4.63 12.34 -11.48
C ALA A 340 -4.46 13.35 -10.32
N GLY A 341 -4.81 12.95 -9.09
CA GLY A 341 -4.55 13.72 -7.86
C GLY A 341 -3.06 14.02 -7.67
N ILE A 342 -2.21 13.00 -7.67
CA ILE A 342 -0.75 13.14 -7.48
C ILE A 342 -0.14 14.01 -8.59
N ALA A 343 -0.55 13.80 -9.85
CA ALA A 343 -0.10 14.61 -10.98
C ALA A 343 -0.51 16.09 -10.85
N LEU A 344 -1.70 16.37 -10.30
CA LEU A 344 -2.12 17.73 -9.98
C LEU A 344 -1.20 18.34 -8.91
N VAL A 345 -0.95 17.67 -7.78
CA VAL A 345 -0.05 18.17 -6.71
C VAL A 345 1.33 18.52 -7.26
N ILE A 346 1.91 17.69 -8.13
CA ILE A 346 3.23 17.92 -8.75
C ILE A 346 3.27 19.20 -9.60
N SER A 347 2.20 19.53 -10.32
CA SER A 347 2.11 20.79 -11.07
C SER A 347 1.75 21.99 -10.18
N ASP A 348 0.89 21.78 -9.19
CA ASP A 348 0.22 22.80 -8.40
C ASP A 348 1.07 23.32 -7.23
N SER A 349 1.98 22.48 -6.72
CA SER A 349 2.98 22.85 -5.71
C SER A 349 4.07 23.77 -6.27
N LYS A 350 4.52 23.54 -7.52
CA LYS A 350 5.57 24.34 -8.19
C LYS A 350 5.26 25.84 -8.17
N THR A 351 4.00 26.23 -8.39
CA THR A 351 3.57 27.64 -8.42
C THR A 351 3.36 28.25 -7.03
N ARG A 352 3.26 27.42 -5.98
CA ARG A 352 3.04 27.87 -4.60
C ARG A 352 4.29 27.82 -3.73
N LEU A 353 5.31 27.05 -4.09
CA LEU A 353 6.63 27.11 -3.45
C LEU A 353 7.28 28.51 -3.53
N SER A 354 6.88 29.33 -4.51
CA SER A 354 7.26 30.76 -4.62
C SER A 354 6.28 31.73 -3.93
N THR A 355 5.19 31.24 -3.33
CA THR A 355 4.15 32.05 -2.68
C THR A 355 3.68 31.45 -1.34
N THR A 356 2.55 30.73 -1.30
CA THR A 356 1.91 30.29 -0.04
C THR A 356 2.63 29.13 0.67
N CYS A 357 3.47 28.37 -0.03
CA CYS A 357 4.12 27.15 0.46
C CYS A 357 5.65 27.29 0.59
N ALA A 358 6.17 28.50 0.80
CA ALA A 358 7.61 28.81 0.77
C ALA A 358 8.48 27.96 1.72
N ASN A 359 7.93 27.45 2.83
CA ASN A 359 8.63 26.57 3.75
C ASN A 359 8.56 25.08 3.37
N GLY A 360 7.66 24.68 2.47
CA GLY A 360 7.59 23.33 1.93
C GLY A 360 6.17 22.74 1.78
N VAL A 361 6.10 21.51 1.26
CA VAL A 361 4.85 20.86 0.87
C VAL A 361 4.79 19.41 1.34
N THR A 362 3.67 18.99 1.91
CA THR A 362 3.36 17.57 2.21
C THR A 362 2.22 17.05 1.33
N MET A 363 2.14 15.72 1.14
CA MET A 363 1.01 15.04 0.50
C MET A 363 0.64 13.80 1.32
N THR A 364 -0.60 13.74 1.81
CA THR A 364 -1.10 12.62 2.61
C THR A 364 -1.92 11.68 1.73
N LEU A 365 -1.54 10.40 1.70
CA LEU A 365 -2.26 9.30 1.07
C LEU A 365 -2.79 8.39 2.20
N SER A 366 -4.05 8.58 2.60
CA SER A 366 -4.61 7.98 3.83
C SER A 366 -5.35 6.64 3.59
N PHE A 367 -5.21 6.07 2.39
CA PHE A 367 -5.84 4.85 1.89
C PHE A 367 -4.80 3.79 1.49
N GLY A 368 -5.22 2.55 1.22
CA GLY A 368 -4.33 1.51 0.69
C GLY A 368 -5.02 0.28 0.09
N ALA A 369 -4.24 -0.57 -0.58
CA ALA A 369 -4.65 -1.85 -1.15
C ALA A 369 -3.54 -2.92 -0.99
N PRO A 370 -3.89 -4.22 -0.95
CA PRO A 370 -2.94 -5.35 -0.81
C PRO A 370 -2.21 -5.70 -2.12
N MET A 371 -1.72 -4.70 -2.86
CA MET A 371 -1.00 -4.86 -4.13
C MET A 371 0.20 -3.91 -4.26
N SER A 372 1.37 -4.28 -3.72
CA SER A 372 2.61 -3.50 -3.83
C SER A 372 3.20 -3.38 -5.25
N THR A 373 2.60 -4.02 -6.25
CA THR A 373 3.10 -4.12 -7.63
C THR A 373 2.55 -3.09 -8.63
N TRP A 374 1.57 -2.25 -8.25
CA TRP A 374 1.03 -1.21 -9.14
C TRP A 374 2.08 -0.17 -9.50
N ARG A 375 2.66 -0.31 -10.69
CA ARG A 375 3.81 0.47 -11.15
C ARG A 375 3.45 1.95 -11.32
N SER A 376 2.26 2.23 -11.84
CA SER A 376 1.75 3.59 -12.03
C SER A 376 1.64 4.37 -10.71
N MET A 377 1.23 3.72 -9.61
CA MET A 377 1.25 4.32 -8.27
C MET A 377 2.69 4.61 -7.81
N GLN A 378 3.58 3.62 -7.92
CA GLN A 378 4.96 3.75 -7.45
C GLN A 378 5.76 4.82 -8.22
N GLU A 379 5.59 4.92 -9.54
CA GLU A 379 6.20 5.96 -10.38
C GLU A 379 5.62 7.35 -10.09
N SER A 380 4.30 7.46 -9.82
CA SER A 380 3.67 8.73 -9.45
C SER A 380 4.14 9.25 -8.09
N ILE A 381 4.25 8.37 -7.09
CA ILE A 381 4.83 8.70 -5.78
C ILE A 381 6.30 9.10 -5.94
N GLN A 382 7.09 8.33 -6.70
CA GLN A 382 8.50 8.66 -6.96
C GLN A 382 8.64 10.05 -7.60
N ALA A 383 7.77 10.41 -8.56
CA ALA A 383 7.75 11.72 -9.17
C ALA A 383 7.39 12.84 -8.17
N ALA A 384 6.46 12.61 -7.25
CA ALA A 384 6.13 13.57 -6.20
C ALA A 384 7.30 13.81 -5.23
N THR A 385 7.92 12.73 -4.75
CA THR A 385 9.09 12.80 -3.85
C THR A 385 10.30 13.42 -4.55
N GLN A 386 10.48 13.18 -5.87
CA GLN A 386 11.50 13.87 -6.69
C GLN A 386 11.19 15.36 -6.92
N ALA A 387 9.92 15.77 -6.91
CA ALA A 387 9.50 17.18 -6.95
C ALA A 387 9.61 17.88 -5.58
N GLY A 388 10.21 17.24 -4.57
CA GLY A 388 10.40 17.81 -3.23
C GLY A 388 9.21 17.71 -2.28
N ILE A 389 8.12 17.04 -2.69
CA ILE A 389 6.92 16.86 -1.86
C ILE A 389 7.17 15.78 -0.80
N PHE A 390 6.87 16.08 0.46
CA PHE A 390 6.92 15.10 1.54
C PHE A 390 5.68 14.19 1.52
N VAL A 391 5.81 13.01 0.89
CA VAL A 391 4.70 12.05 0.76
C VAL A 391 4.60 11.16 1.99
N VAL A 392 3.40 11.07 2.56
CA VAL A 392 3.09 10.25 3.75
C VAL A 392 2.00 9.24 3.39
N ALA A 393 2.17 7.99 3.82
CA ALA A 393 1.24 6.90 3.55
C ALA A 393 0.74 6.22 4.82
N ALA A 394 -0.57 5.99 4.89
CA ALA A 394 -1.15 5.05 5.85
C ALA A 394 -0.68 3.61 5.56
N ALA A 395 -0.19 2.87 6.55
CA ALA A 395 0.33 1.51 6.33
C ALA A 395 -0.74 0.46 5.90
N GLY A 396 -2.01 0.74 6.17
CA GLY A 396 -3.14 -0.18 6.00
C GLY A 396 -3.53 -0.89 7.32
N ASN A 397 -4.73 -1.44 7.33
CA ASN A 397 -5.46 -1.84 8.55
C ASN A 397 -5.78 -3.36 8.56
N ASP A 398 -4.94 -4.17 7.92
CA ASP A 398 -5.18 -5.58 7.63
C ASP A 398 -4.35 -6.54 8.51
N ASN A 399 -3.50 -5.98 9.39
CA ASN A 399 -2.48 -6.67 10.18
C ASN A 399 -1.54 -7.58 9.37
N VAL A 400 -1.08 -7.12 8.19
CA VAL A 400 -0.12 -7.81 7.32
C VAL A 400 1.25 -7.11 7.24
N ASP A 401 2.22 -7.77 6.61
CA ASP A 401 3.48 -7.11 6.21
C ASP A 401 3.19 -6.06 5.13
N VAL A 402 3.49 -4.80 5.46
CA VAL A 402 3.32 -3.61 4.61
C VAL A 402 4.06 -3.72 3.27
N LYS A 403 5.06 -4.61 3.15
CA LYS A 403 5.71 -4.94 1.87
C LYS A 403 4.72 -5.46 0.82
N GLY A 404 3.60 -6.04 1.23
CA GLY A 404 2.52 -6.48 0.34
C GLY A 404 1.59 -5.37 -0.15
N THR A 405 1.64 -4.16 0.44
CA THR A 405 0.61 -3.13 0.24
C THR A 405 1.10 -1.92 -0.56
N THR A 406 0.17 -1.16 -1.11
CA THR A 406 0.42 0.14 -1.78
C THR A 406 -0.53 1.18 -1.19
N PRO A 407 -0.13 2.45 -1.00
CA PRO A 407 1.17 3.07 -1.33
C PRO A 407 2.31 2.78 -0.33
N ALA A 408 2.02 2.14 0.80
CA ALA A 408 2.93 2.12 1.96
C ALA A 408 4.22 1.27 1.83
N SER A 409 4.32 0.34 0.87
CA SER A 409 5.59 -0.35 0.56
C SER A 409 6.61 0.52 -0.18
N SER A 410 6.19 1.69 -0.70
CA SER A 410 7.06 2.54 -1.52
C SER A 410 8.27 3.06 -0.72
N PRO A 411 9.51 2.95 -1.22
CA PRO A 411 10.67 3.55 -0.57
C PRO A 411 10.67 5.09 -0.65
N PHE A 412 9.70 5.67 -1.37
CA PHE A 412 9.55 7.11 -1.60
C PHE A 412 8.49 7.78 -0.69
N VAL A 413 7.78 7.02 0.17
CA VAL A 413 6.89 7.59 1.20
C VAL A 413 7.49 7.44 2.60
N CYS A 414 7.08 8.32 3.52
CA CYS A 414 7.18 8.05 4.95
C CYS A 414 5.94 7.24 5.36
N SER A 415 6.08 5.92 5.49
CA SER A 415 4.99 4.98 5.80
C SER A 415 4.68 4.94 7.31
N VAL A 416 3.40 4.98 7.66
CA VAL A 416 2.96 5.22 9.05
C VAL A 416 2.03 4.11 9.55
N GLY A 417 2.51 3.36 10.54
CA GLY A 417 1.71 2.42 11.32
C GLY A 417 0.93 3.11 12.44
N ALA A 418 -0.09 2.43 12.97
CA ALA A 418 -0.93 2.93 14.05
C ALA A 418 -0.51 2.35 15.40
N SER A 419 -0.30 3.20 16.40
CA SER A 419 -0.33 2.83 17.81
C SER A 419 -1.66 3.24 18.43
N ASP A 420 -2.06 2.56 19.49
CA ASP A 420 -3.05 3.09 20.41
C ASP A 420 -2.39 3.98 21.49
N ILE A 421 -3.17 4.34 22.50
CA ILE A 421 -2.70 5.10 23.66
C ILE A 421 -1.83 4.24 24.61
N ASN A 422 -1.69 2.90 24.44
CA ASN A 422 -0.70 2.09 25.18
C ASN A 422 0.73 2.38 24.78
N ASP A 423 0.93 2.94 23.60
CA ASP A 423 2.08 2.59 22.77
C ASP A 423 2.03 1.10 22.37
N THR A 424 0.87 0.45 22.30
CA THR A 424 0.76 -0.88 21.68
C THR A 424 0.49 -0.68 20.19
N LYS A 425 1.09 -1.52 19.33
CA LYS A 425 0.70 -1.60 17.92
C LYS A 425 -0.81 -1.85 17.86
N ALA A 426 -1.56 -0.94 17.23
CA ALA A 426 -2.99 -1.16 17.03
C ALA A 426 -3.21 -2.51 16.34
N SER A 427 -4.16 -3.32 16.81
CA SER A 427 -4.31 -4.72 16.37
C SER A 427 -4.39 -4.84 14.85
N PHE A 428 -5.15 -3.95 14.21
CA PHE A 428 -5.31 -3.82 12.76
C PHE A 428 -4.06 -3.30 12.02
N SER A 429 -3.11 -2.60 12.66
CA SER A 429 -2.02 -1.93 11.92
C SER A 429 -1.14 -2.94 11.19
N ASN A 430 -0.96 -2.71 9.88
CA ASN A 430 0.09 -3.35 9.11
C ASN A 430 1.47 -3.02 9.71
N HIS A 431 2.43 -3.91 9.46
CA HIS A 431 3.73 -3.98 10.16
C HIS A 431 4.86 -4.36 9.20
N GLY A 432 6.06 -4.69 9.70
CA GLY A 432 7.20 -5.13 8.89
C GLY A 432 8.29 -4.08 8.66
N ALA A 433 9.36 -4.50 7.97
CA ALA A 433 10.63 -3.77 7.94
C ALA A 433 10.60 -2.42 7.22
N THR A 434 9.64 -2.19 6.31
CA THR A 434 9.48 -0.94 5.56
C THR A 434 8.49 0.04 6.18
N ILE A 435 8.02 -0.18 7.42
CA ILE A 435 7.38 0.87 8.23
C ILE A 435 8.45 1.90 8.62
N ALA A 436 8.24 3.18 8.28
CA ALA A 436 9.14 4.24 8.70
C ALA A 436 8.99 4.52 10.20
N ILE A 437 7.75 4.71 10.67
CA ILE A 437 7.41 5.12 12.04
C ILE A 437 5.95 4.73 12.37
N PHE A 438 5.60 4.67 13.65
CA PHE A 438 4.21 4.60 14.13
C PHE A 438 3.76 5.95 14.68
N ALA A 439 2.47 6.23 14.63
CA ALA A 439 1.87 7.41 15.24
C ALA A 439 0.52 7.05 15.90
N PRO A 440 -0.01 7.91 16.78
CA PRO A 440 -1.37 7.77 17.32
C PRO A 440 -2.42 7.51 16.24
N GLY A 441 -3.10 6.37 16.34
CA GLY A 441 -4.06 5.89 15.34
C GLY A 441 -5.30 5.24 15.91
N VAL A 442 -5.61 5.41 17.20
CA VAL A 442 -6.76 4.79 17.86
C VAL A 442 -7.51 5.81 18.71
N ASN A 443 -8.82 5.96 18.50
CA ASN A 443 -9.65 6.97 19.16
C ASN A 443 -9.11 8.39 19.00
N ILE A 444 -8.75 8.75 17.77
CA ILE A 444 -8.29 10.08 17.42
C ILE A 444 -9.53 10.95 17.23
N LYS A 445 -9.72 11.91 18.15
CA LYS A 445 -10.76 12.93 18.01
C LYS A 445 -10.28 14.00 17.02
N SER A 446 -11.08 14.28 16.01
CA SER A 446 -10.81 15.34 15.01
C SER A 446 -12.11 15.97 14.53
N ALA A 447 -12.00 16.99 13.67
CA ALA A 447 -13.13 17.62 12.97
C ALA A 447 -13.97 16.61 12.17
N TRP A 448 -15.21 16.97 11.89
CA TRP A 448 -16.16 16.14 11.14
C TRP A 448 -17.09 16.99 10.24
N ILE A 449 -17.96 16.31 9.50
CA ILE A 449 -19.00 16.92 8.66
C ILE A 449 -20.33 17.07 9.40
N GLY A 450 -21.20 17.92 8.86
CA GLY A 450 -22.60 18.09 9.30
C GLY A 450 -22.87 19.41 10.02
N ASN A 451 -21.89 19.97 10.74
CA ASN A 451 -21.91 21.34 11.23
C ASN A 451 -20.47 21.88 11.41
N ILE A 452 -20.33 23.19 11.64
CA ILE A 452 -19.04 23.90 11.64
C ILE A 452 -18.10 23.61 12.82
N ASP A 453 -18.59 22.95 13.89
CA ASP A 453 -17.84 22.53 15.07
C ASP A 453 -17.97 21.02 15.34
N ALA A 454 -18.40 20.26 14.33
CA ALA A 454 -18.62 18.82 14.44
C ALA A 454 -17.30 18.08 14.72
N SER A 455 -17.33 17.08 15.59
CA SER A 455 -16.15 16.24 15.83
C SER A 455 -16.53 14.77 15.97
N ASN A 456 -15.62 13.90 15.53
CA ASN A 456 -15.80 12.45 15.53
C ASN A 456 -14.51 11.75 15.99
N ILE A 457 -14.65 10.53 16.48
CA ILE A 457 -13.56 9.72 17.03
C ILE A 457 -13.35 8.54 16.08
N LEU A 458 -12.24 8.56 15.34
CA LEU A 458 -11.87 7.50 14.39
C LEU A 458 -10.53 6.86 14.76
N SER A 459 -10.24 5.73 14.14
CA SER A 459 -9.03 4.94 14.31
C SER A 459 -8.60 4.39 12.96
N GLY A 460 -7.30 4.21 12.77
CA GLY A 460 -6.74 3.71 11.53
C GLY A 460 -5.32 4.23 11.33
N THR A 461 -4.57 3.54 10.47
CA THR A 461 -3.32 4.10 9.92
C THR A 461 -3.58 5.39 9.13
N SER A 462 -4.81 5.56 8.62
CA SER A 462 -5.36 6.80 8.03
C SER A 462 -5.36 8.00 8.99
N MET A 463 -5.59 7.77 10.29
CA MET A 463 -5.45 8.82 11.33
C MET A 463 -3.98 8.97 11.79
N SER A 464 -3.15 7.95 11.59
CA SER A 464 -1.73 7.97 11.96
C SER A 464 -0.90 8.80 10.97
N ALA A 465 -1.15 8.63 9.68
CA ALA A 465 -0.48 9.35 8.59
C ALA A 465 -0.47 10.89 8.76
N PRO A 466 -1.60 11.60 8.98
CA PRO A 466 -1.61 13.05 9.13
C PRO A 466 -0.83 13.55 10.35
N HIS A 467 -0.57 12.72 11.38
CA HIS A 467 0.33 13.11 12.46
C HIS A 467 1.77 13.32 11.96
N ILE A 468 2.24 12.46 11.05
CA ILE A 468 3.59 12.55 10.47
C ILE A 468 3.69 13.67 9.44
N ALA A 469 2.62 13.92 8.67
CA ALA A 469 2.55 15.08 7.79
C ALA A 469 2.52 16.40 8.58
N GLY A 470 1.82 16.43 9.73
CA GLY A 470 1.82 17.57 10.66
C GLY A 470 3.20 17.82 11.27
N LEU A 471 3.90 16.77 11.74
CA LEU A 471 5.28 16.87 12.19
C LEU A 471 6.23 17.41 11.11
N ALA A 472 6.06 16.99 9.87
CA ALA A 472 6.86 17.46 8.74
C ALA A 472 6.63 18.95 8.46
N ALA A 473 5.36 19.40 8.42
CA ALA A 473 5.01 20.81 8.30
C ALA A 473 5.59 21.66 9.46
N SER A 474 5.45 21.19 10.70
CA SER A 474 6.04 21.83 11.90
C SER A 474 7.56 21.96 11.82
N ILE A 475 8.27 20.90 11.40
CA ILE A 475 9.74 20.94 11.20
C ILE A 475 10.09 21.93 10.08
N MET A 476 9.39 21.88 8.94
CA MET A 476 9.65 22.77 7.81
C MET A 476 9.42 24.25 8.15
N SER A 477 8.39 24.59 8.95
CA SER A 477 8.17 25.97 9.39
C SER A 477 9.20 26.51 10.39
N SER A 478 9.86 25.64 11.16
CA SER A 478 10.82 26.02 12.21
C SER A 478 12.30 25.90 11.79
N GLN A 479 12.59 25.03 10.82
CA GLN A 479 13.96 24.72 10.35
C GLN A 479 14.16 24.93 8.84
N GLY A 480 13.15 25.49 8.15
CA GLY A 480 13.16 25.71 6.70
C GLY A 480 12.89 24.45 5.86
N PRO A 481 12.81 24.58 4.52
CA PRO A 481 12.58 23.46 3.61
C PRO A 481 13.65 22.36 3.74
N GLN A 482 13.21 21.10 3.69
CA GLN A 482 14.09 19.93 3.73
C GLN A 482 13.72 18.93 2.64
N SER A 483 14.69 18.16 2.13
CA SER A 483 14.39 17.09 1.18
C SER A 483 13.52 16.01 1.85
N PRO A 484 12.51 15.44 1.16
CA PRO A 484 11.56 14.51 1.78
C PRO A 484 12.20 13.33 2.53
N LEU A 485 13.29 12.79 1.98
CA LEU A 485 14.01 11.66 2.56
C LEU A 485 14.78 12.07 3.83
N SER A 486 15.37 13.28 3.85
CA SER A 486 15.98 13.85 5.04
C SER A 486 14.93 14.11 6.13
N LEU A 487 13.77 14.66 5.75
CA LEU A 487 12.67 14.97 6.67
C LEU A 487 12.08 13.70 7.32
N CYS A 488 11.86 12.63 6.55
CA CYS A 488 11.43 11.34 7.10
C CYS A 488 12.50 10.75 8.05
N ASN A 489 13.79 10.90 7.72
CA ASN A 489 14.88 10.49 8.61
C ASN A 489 14.94 11.31 9.90
N ARG A 490 14.79 12.64 9.83
CA ARG A 490 14.72 13.56 10.98
C ARG A 490 13.58 13.19 11.93
N ILE A 491 12.40 12.88 11.40
CA ILE A 491 11.24 12.42 12.18
C ILE A 491 11.53 11.06 12.85
N LYS A 492 12.11 10.09 12.12
CA LYS A 492 12.51 8.79 12.69
C LYS A 492 13.58 8.89 13.79
N THR A 493 14.53 9.83 13.68
CA THR A 493 15.59 10.03 14.67
C THR A 493 15.08 10.75 15.92
N ASN A 494 14.08 11.63 15.79
CA ASN A 494 13.47 12.29 16.95
C ASN A 494 12.56 11.35 17.77
N ALA A 495 11.98 10.34 17.12
CA ALA A 495 10.97 9.42 17.65
C ALA A 495 11.26 8.86 19.06
N ASN A 496 10.19 8.45 19.75
CA ASN A 496 10.27 7.60 20.94
C ASN A 496 10.68 6.18 20.50
N ILE A 497 11.88 5.73 20.87
CA ILE A 497 12.46 4.46 20.42
C ILE A 497 12.20 3.36 21.43
N ASN A 498 11.87 2.16 20.97
CA ASN A 498 11.66 0.96 21.80
C ASN A 498 10.53 1.08 22.85
N VAL A 499 9.63 2.06 22.71
CA VAL A 499 8.48 2.24 23.60
C VAL A 499 7.28 1.36 23.21
N LEU A 500 7.23 0.91 21.96
CA LEU A 500 6.04 0.23 21.46
C LEU A 500 5.98 -1.25 21.87
N SER A 501 4.80 -1.71 22.28
CA SER A 501 4.46 -3.13 22.50
C SER A 501 3.74 -3.74 21.28
N GLY A 502 3.63 -5.06 21.21
CA GLY A 502 2.82 -5.76 20.20
C GLY A 502 3.35 -5.70 18.75
N LEU A 503 4.61 -5.31 18.54
CA LEU A 503 5.23 -5.26 17.22
C LEU A 503 5.79 -6.65 16.80
N PRO A 504 5.41 -7.18 15.62
CA PRO A 504 6.06 -8.36 15.05
C PRO A 504 7.55 -8.15 14.74
N GLY A 505 8.34 -9.21 14.86
CA GLY A 505 9.79 -9.18 14.65
C GLY A 505 10.20 -8.56 13.30
N GLY A 506 11.25 -7.74 13.32
CA GLY A 506 11.72 -6.98 12.16
C GLY A 506 10.96 -5.67 11.89
N THR A 507 9.85 -5.39 12.59
CA THR A 507 9.14 -4.11 12.51
C THR A 507 9.87 -3.03 13.32
N PRO A 508 10.20 -1.84 12.77
CA PRO A 508 10.95 -0.82 13.51
C PRO A 508 10.14 -0.18 14.65
N ASN A 509 10.65 -0.28 15.88
CA ASN A 509 10.01 0.29 17.07
C ASN A 509 10.33 1.79 17.23
N ARG A 510 9.52 2.63 16.58
CA ARG A 510 9.60 4.10 16.61
C ARG A 510 8.20 4.71 16.71
N LEU A 511 7.90 5.47 17.75
CA LEU A 511 6.66 6.21 17.90
C LEU A 511 6.88 7.73 17.72
N ALA A 512 5.99 8.40 17.00
CA ALA A 512 6.05 9.82 16.68
C ALA A 512 6.23 10.72 17.91
N TYR A 513 7.14 11.70 17.80
CA TYR A 513 7.43 12.70 18.82
C TYR A 513 7.87 14.03 18.19
N ASN A 514 7.32 15.17 18.65
CA ASN A 514 7.59 16.49 18.06
C ASN A 514 8.88 17.18 18.56
N GLY A 515 9.58 16.57 19.53
CA GLY A 515 10.80 17.14 20.09
C GLY A 515 10.60 18.08 21.28
N ALA A 516 9.37 18.43 21.66
CA ALA A 516 9.07 19.61 22.48
C ALA A 516 9.16 19.36 24.00
N ALA A 517 8.47 18.35 24.53
CA ALA A 517 8.45 18.07 25.96
C ALA A 517 9.24 16.80 26.32
N ALA A 518 10.36 17.08 27.01
CA ALA A 518 11.25 16.15 27.68
C ALA A 518 10.50 15.17 28.60
#